data_AF-A0A951RAA3-F1
#
_entry.id   AF-A0A951RAA3-F1
#
_cell.length_a   1.000
_cell.length_b   1.000
_cell.length_c   1.000
_cell.angle_alpha   90.00
_cell.angle_beta   90.00
_cell.angle_gamma   90.00
#
_symmetry.space_group_name_H-M   'P 1'
#
loop_
_entity.id
_entity.type
_entity.pdbx_description
1 polymer ?
#
loop_
_entity_poly.entity_id
_entity_poly.type
_entity_poly.pdbx_seq_one_letter_code
_entity_poly.pdbx_strand_id
1 'polypeptide(L)' 'MANKPLVNNAKEALNQMKLEIAGEFGIPNNHVDGANKTSYENGLMAGSIGAMMTKKLVKMGEEQLLREYNSKKI' A
#
# COMPACT_ATOMS: atom_id res chain seq x y z
N MET A 1 -1.27 -9.20 -19.19
CA MET A 1 -1.12 -9.72 -17.82
C MET A 1 -2.12 -8.98 -16.94
N ALA A 2 -2.93 -9.68 -16.14
CA ALA A 2 -3.85 -9.01 -15.23
C ALA A 2 -3.10 -8.59 -13.96
N ASN A 3 -3.15 -7.31 -13.59
CA ASN A 3 -2.57 -6.79 -12.36
C ASN A 3 -3.37 -7.33 -11.17
N LYS A 4 -2.93 -8.47 -10.63
CA LYS A 4 -3.50 -9.09 -9.42
C LYS A 4 -2.47 -9.01 -8.29
N PRO A 5 -2.90 -8.85 -7.04
CA PRO A 5 -2.00 -8.98 -5.90
C PRO A 5 -1.27 -10.31 -5.96
N LEU A 6 0.00 -10.34 -5.54
CA LEU A 6 0.79 -11.57 -5.43
C LEU A 6 0.09 -12.60 -4.53
N VAL A 7 -0.61 -12.11 -3.51
CA VAL A 7 -1.35 -12.88 -2.51
C VAL A 7 -2.83 -12.51 -2.66
N ASN A 8 -3.64 -13.42 -3.22
CA ASN A 8 -5.02 -13.11 -3.62
C ASN A 8 -5.92 -12.68 -2.44
N ASN A 9 -5.71 -13.26 -1.25
CA ASN A 9 -6.43 -12.93 -0.02
C ASN A 9 -6.01 -11.58 0.60
N ALA A 10 -4.94 -10.94 0.12
CA ALA A 10 -4.51 -9.64 0.64
C ALA A 10 -5.24 -8.45 -0.01
N LYS A 11 -6.05 -8.67 -1.05
CA LYS A 11 -6.64 -7.59 -1.85
C LYS A 11 -7.42 -6.57 -1.01
N GLU A 12 -8.26 -7.03 -0.10
CA GLU A 12 -9.07 -6.15 0.75
C GLU A 12 -8.19 -5.35 1.72
N ALA A 13 -7.25 -6.01 2.39
CA ALA A 13 -6.30 -5.35 3.30
C ALA A 13 -5.43 -4.31 2.56
N LEU A 14 -4.97 -4.62 1.35
CA LEU A 14 -4.21 -3.69 0.51
C LEU A 14 -5.07 -2.50 0.05
N ASN A 15 -6.35 -2.73 -0.27
CA ASN A 15 -7.28 -1.65 -0.58
C ASN A 15 -7.53 -0.74 0.62
N GLN A 16 -7.68 -1.29 1.82
CA GLN A 16 -7.82 -0.48 3.03
C GLN A 16 -6.56 0.34 3.30
N MET A 17 -5.39 -0.28 3.20
CA MET A 17 -4.11 0.45 3.32
C MET A 17 -3.97 1.57 2.29
N LYS A 18 -4.40 1.34 1.04
CA LYS A 18 -4.43 2.38 -0.01
C LYS A 18 -5.28 3.58 0.41
N LEU A 19 -6.48 3.33 0.96
CA LEU A 19 -7.41 4.37 1.40
C LEU A 19 -6.92 5.10 2.65
N GLU A 20 -6.35 4.39 3.62
CA GLU A 20 -5.72 4.98 4.80
C GLU A 20 -4.62 5.97 4.40
N ILE A 21 -3.69 5.52 3.55
CA ILE A 21 -2.57 6.35 3.08
C ILE A 21 -3.11 7.51 2.25
N ALA A 22 -4.07 7.29 1.34
CA ALA A 22 -4.69 8.39 0.61
C ALA A 22 -5.26 9.46 1.56
N GLY A 23 -5.92 9.04 2.64
CA GLY A 23 -6.41 9.93 3.71
C GLY A 23 -5.29 10.72 4.39
N GLU A 24 -4.16 10.07 4.72
CA GLU A 24 -2.98 10.74 5.30
C GLU A 24 -2.40 11.83 4.38
N PHE A 25 -2.48 11.62 3.06
CA PHE A 25 -2.04 12.59 2.04
C PHE A 25 -3.11 13.64 1.69
N GLY A 26 -4.28 13.61 2.34
CA GLY A 26 -5.39 14.53 2.05
C GLY A 26 -6.06 14.29 0.70
N ILE A 27 -5.91 13.10 0.13
CA ILE A 27 -6.51 12.71 -1.15
C ILE A 27 -7.92 12.17 -0.87
N PRO A 28 -8.97 12.79 -1.40
CA PRO A 28 -10.34 12.33 -1.14
C PRO A 28 -10.59 10.99 -1.84
N ASN A 29 -11.36 10.11 -1.19
CA ASN A 29 -11.59 8.72 -1.62
C ASN A 29 -12.11 8.59 -3.05
N ASN A 30 -12.91 9.55 -3.51
CA ASN A 30 -13.46 9.58 -4.89
C ASN A 30 -12.38 9.88 -5.95
N HIS A 31 -11.20 10.35 -5.56
CA HIS A 31 -10.10 10.67 -6.46
C HIS A 31 -9.01 9.59 -6.46
N VAL A 32 -9.03 8.65 -5.52
CA VAL A 32 -8.00 7.60 -5.37
C VAL A 32 -7.88 6.71 -6.61
N ASP A 33 -8.98 6.50 -7.33
CA ASP A 33 -9.01 5.68 -8.55
C ASP A 33 -8.82 6.51 -9.84
N GLY A 34 -8.60 7.83 -9.72
CA GLY A 34 -8.06 8.66 -10.80
C GLY A 34 -8.97 8.96 -12.00
N ALA A 35 -10.26 8.63 -11.94
CA ALA A 35 -11.15 8.70 -13.12
C ALA A 35 -11.29 10.09 -13.77
N ASN A 36 -11.11 11.19 -13.01
CA ASN A 36 -11.37 12.56 -13.47
C ASN A 36 -10.11 13.46 -13.53
N LYS A 37 -8.91 12.90 -13.42
CA LYS A 37 -7.64 13.66 -13.39
C LYS A 37 -6.77 13.37 -14.61
N THR A 38 -5.81 14.27 -14.87
CA THR A 38 -4.84 14.03 -15.94
C THR A 38 -3.98 12.79 -15.64
N SER A 39 -3.47 12.12 -16.67
CA SER A 39 -2.58 10.97 -16.50
C SER A 39 -1.34 11.29 -15.66
N TYR A 40 -0.85 12.54 -15.75
CA TYR A 40 0.28 13.02 -14.96
C TYR A 40 -0.06 13.11 -13.46
N GLU A 41 -1.16 13.77 -13.12
CA GLU A 41 -1.61 13.86 -11.72
C GLU A 41 -1.90 12.48 -11.12
N ASN A 42 -2.55 11.61 -11.89
CA ASN A 42 -2.82 10.23 -11.48
C ASN A 42 -1.54 9.45 -11.22
N GLY A 43 -0.53 9.60 -12.07
CA GLY A 43 0.77 8.97 -11.89
C GLY A 43 1.48 9.43 -10.62
N LEU A 44 1.51 10.74 -10.35
CA LEU A 44 2.12 11.29 -9.14
C LEU A 44 1.40 10.81 -7.87
N MET A 45 0.07 10.86 -7.89
CA MET A 45 -0.77 10.48 -6.75
C MET A 45 -0.70 8.97 -6.47
N ALA A 46 -0.97 8.12 -7.48
CA ALA A 46 -0.91 6.67 -7.32
C ALA A 46 0.52 6.19 -7.02
N GLY A 47 1.53 6.84 -7.61
CA GLY A 47 2.94 6.54 -7.36
C GLY A 47 3.36 6.82 -5.92
N SER A 48 2.98 7.98 -5.36
CA SER A 48 3.28 8.32 -3.97
C SER A 48 2.56 7.42 -2.97
N ILE A 49 1.27 7.12 -3.19
CA ILE A 49 0.52 6.14 -2.38
C ILE A 49 1.20 4.77 -2.44
N GLY A 50 1.50 4.27 -3.65
CA GLY A 50 2.14 2.96 -3.84
C GLY A 50 3.52 2.85 -3.19
N ALA A 51 4.33 3.91 -3.25
CA ALA A 51 5.62 3.98 -2.57
C ALA A 51 5.49 3.87 -1.04
N MET A 52 4.51 4.56 -0.46
CA MET A 52 4.22 4.48 0.98
C MET A 52 3.66 3.12 1.40
N MET A 53 2.76 2.54 0.60
CA MET A 53 2.28 1.17 0.82
C MET A 53 3.45 0.18 0.85
N THR A 54 4.37 0.28 -0.12
CA THR A 54 5.56 -0.57 -0.21
C THR A 54 6.44 -0.41 1.03
N LYS A 55 6.72 0.84 1.43
CA LYS A 55 7.50 1.14 2.64
C LYS A 55 6.87 0.55 3.91
N LYS A 56 5.55 0.66 4.07
CA LYS A 56 4.79 0.11 5.22
C LYS A 56 4.84 -1.42 5.23
N LEU A 57 4.63 -2.06 4.08
CA LEU A 57 4.71 -3.52 3.92
C LEU A 57 6.11 -4.07 4.26
N VAL A 58 7.17 -3.44 3.75
CA VAL A 58 8.56 -3.84 4.05
C VAL A 58 8.83 -3.73 5.55
N LYS A 59 8.47 -2.60 6.17
CA LYS A 59 8.64 -2.39 7.62
C LYS A 59 7.94 -3.49 8.44
N MET A 60 6.69 -3.83 8.11
CA MET A 60 5.96 -4.90 8.81
C MET A 60 6.64 -6.28 8.64
N GLY A 61 7.19 -6.55 7.45
CA GLY A 61 7.97 -7.75 7.19
C GLY A 61 9.26 -7.81 8.02
N GLU A 62 10.02 -6.72 8.07
CA GLU A 62 11.23 -6.60 8.90
C GLU A 62 10.92 -6.84 10.39
N GLU A 63 9.86 -6.21 10.91
CA GLU A 63 9.43 -6.40 12.29
C GLU A 63 8.99 -7.84 12.57
N GLN A 64 8.32 -8.50 11.63
CA GLN A 64 7.94 -9.91 11.77
C GLN A 64 9.18 -10.82 11.81
N LEU A 65 10.13 -10.63 10.90
CA LEU A 65 11.37 -11.39 10.85
C LEU A 65 12.18 -11.23 12.15
N LEU A 66 12.27 -10.01 12.68
CA LEU A 66 12.92 -9.75 13.95
C LEU A 66 12.23 -10.44 15.12
N ARG A 67 10.89 -10.42 15.18
CA ARG A 67 10.12 -11.16 16.20
C ARG A 67 10.40 -12.66 16.14
N GLU A 68 10.35 -13.25 14.95
CA GLU A 68 10.62 -14.68 14.73
C GLU A 68 12.07 -15.07 15.09
N TYR A 69 13.04 -14.20 14.78
CA TYR A 69 14.44 -14.41 15.17
C TYR A 69 14.59 -14.42 16.69
N ASN A 70 14.02 -13.42 17.38
CA ASN A 70 14.11 -13.29 18.83
C ASN A 70 13.39 -14.44 19.55
N SER A 71 12.26 -14.93 19.03
CA SER A 71 11.52 -16.05 19.63
C SER A 71 12.26 -17.39 19.53
N LYS A 72 13.17 -17.56 18.56
CA LYS A 72 13.97 -18.79 18.38
C LYS A 72 15.27 -18.81 19.18
N LYS A 73 15.68 -17.66 19.72
CA LYS A 73 16.90 -17.51 20.52
C LYS A 73 16.68 -17.85 22.01
N ILE A 74 15.42 -17.90 22.43
CA ILE A 74 14.96 -18.38 23.74
C ILE A 74 14.78 -19.89 23.64
#